data_AF-A0A091V3U9-F1
#
_entry.id   AF-A0A091V3U9-F1
#
_cell.length_a   1.000
_cell.length_b   1.000
_cell.length_c   1.000
_cell.angle_alpha   90.00
_cell.angle_beta   90.00
_cell.angle_gamma   90.00
#
_symmetry.space_group_name_H-M   'P 1'
#
loop_
_entity.id
_entity.type
_entity.pdbx_description
1 polymer ?
#
loop_
_entity_poly.entity_id
_entity_poly.type
_entity_poly.pdbx_seq_one_letter_code
_entity_poly.pdbx_strand_id
1 'polypeptide(L)'
;FIQPYWIGDSIDTPQAGYFGLFSYCIGNALTGELICKGSPLDFGTIPSSAFKTAMFFVGISTFLIIGSILCFSLFFFCNAATVYKVCAWMQLAAATGLMIGCLIYPDGWDSSEVKRMCGDKTDKYTLGACTVRWAYILCIIGILDALILSFLAFVLGNRQDNLLPSDFKVENK
;
A
#
# COMPACT_ATOMS: atom_id res chain seq x y z
N PHE A 1 4.82 -1.73 0.50
CA PHE A 1 4.79 -2.27 -0.86
C PHE A 1 5.71 -3.47 -1.07
N ILE A 2 7.03 -3.33 -0.92
CA ILE A 2 8.01 -4.40 -1.28
C ILE A 2 8.04 -5.58 -0.30
N GLN A 3 7.77 -5.33 0.98
CA GLN A 3 7.89 -6.33 2.04
C GLN A 3 6.84 -7.44 1.88
N PRO A 4 7.24 -8.72 1.83
CA PRO A 4 6.35 -9.84 1.54
C PRO A 4 5.66 -10.41 2.79
N TYR A 5 5.63 -9.66 3.90
CA TYR A 5 5.10 -10.12 5.18
C TYR A 5 3.71 -9.53 5.44
N TRP A 6 2.76 -9.79 4.54
CA TRP A 6 1.37 -9.37 4.71
C TRP A 6 0.57 -10.40 5.50
N ILE A 7 0.68 -11.67 5.10
CA ILE A 7 0.22 -12.82 5.86
C ILE A 7 1.34 -13.85 5.92
N GLY A 8 1.28 -14.78 6.87
CA GLY A 8 2.18 -15.93 6.83
C GLY A 8 1.85 -16.99 7.84
N ASP A 9 2.82 -17.88 8.01
CA ASP A 9 2.78 -19.04 8.88
C ASP A 9 2.56 -18.65 10.34
N SER A 10 2.09 -19.61 11.12
CA SER A 10 1.84 -19.52 12.56
C SER A 10 2.29 -20.83 13.23
N ILE A 11 2.10 -20.93 14.54
CA ILE A 11 2.38 -22.16 15.31
C ILE A 11 1.51 -23.33 14.82
N ASP A 12 0.33 -23.05 14.27
CA ASP A 12 -0.65 -24.05 13.84
C ASP A 12 -0.47 -24.48 12.36
N THR A 13 0.42 -23.83 11.61
CA THR A 13 0.63 -24.16 10.20
C THR A 13 1.61 -25.32 10.01
N PRO A 14 1.35 -26.24 9.05
CA PRO A 14 2.20 -27.41 8.82
C PRO A 14 3.54 -27.07 8.13
N GLN A 15 3.66 -25.88 7.53
CA GLN A 15 4.85 -25.41 6.81
C GLN A 15 5.04 -23.91 7.02
N ALA A 16 6.30 -23.49 7.14
CA ALA A 16 6.67 -22.09 7.26
C ALA A 16 6.50 -21.35 5.91
N GLY A 17 6.19 -20.06 5.94
CA GLY A 17 6.03 -19.29 4.72
C GLY A 17 5.29 -17.98 4.91
N TYR A 18 5.37 -17.11 3.92
CA TYR A 18 4.75 -15.79 3.97
C TYR A 18 4.34 -15.34 2.57
N PHE A 19 3.29 -14.52 2.53
CA PHE A 19 2.77 -13.93 1.31
C PHE A 19 2.77 -12.41 1.42
N GLY A 20 3.23 -11.77 0.35
CA GLY A 20 3.11 -10.35 0.09
C GLY A 20 2.04 -10.04 -0.94
N LEU A 21 2.18 -8.87 -1.58
CA LEU A 21 1.33 -8.43 -2.68
C LEU A 21 1.65 -9.12 -4.01
N PHE A 22 2.93 -9.35 -4.29
CA PHE A 22 3.39 -9.89 -5.58
C PHE A 22 4.43 -11.00 -5.44
N SER A 23 4.99 -11.21 -4.24
CA SER A 23 5.95 -12.26 -3.94
C SER A 23 5.53 -13.03 -2.70
N TYR A 24 5.84 -14.31 -2.68
CA TYR A 24 5.56 -15.21 -1.57
C TYR A 24 6.63 -16.28 -1.48
N CYS A 25 6.86 -16.81 -0.29
CA CYS A 25 7.79 -17.91 -0.06
C CYS A 25 7.10 -18.98 0.77
N ILE A 26 7.17 -20.23 0.33
CA ILE A 26 6.57 -21.37 1.05
C ILE A 26 7.66 -22.41 1.26
N GLY A 27 7.74 -22.92 2.50
CA GLY A 27 8.67 -23.96 2.89
C GLY A 27 8.35 -25.29 2.23
N ASN A 28 9.39 -25.99 1.78
CA ASN A 28 9.25 -27.36 1.32
C ASN A 28 9.10 -28.30 2.52
N ALA A 29 8.04 -29.11 2.55
CA ALA A 29 7.75 -30.05 3.62
C ALA A 29 8.87 -31.09 3.87
N LEU A 30 9.69 -31.39 2.86
CA LEU A 30 10.75 -32.40 2.94
C LEU A 30 12.11 -31.83 3.34
N THR A 31 12.47 -30.65 2.82
CA THR A 31 13.82 -30.07 3.00
C THR A 31 13.84 -28.89 3.97
N GLY A 32 12.68 -28.33 4.33
CA GLY A 32 12.58 -27.11 5.13
C GLY A 32 13.01 -25.83 4.41
N GLU A 33 13.44 -25.93 3.15
CA GLU A 33 13.90 -24.79 2.36
C GLU A 33 12.73 -23.94 1.87
N LEU A 34 12.86 -22.61 1.95
CA LEU A 34 11.85 -21.66 1.47
C LEU A 34 11.98 -21.47 -0.05
N ILE A 35 10.94 -21.85 -0.80
CA ILE A 35 10.87 -21.61 -2.24
C ILE A 35 10.10 -20.31 -2.47
N CYS A 36 10.82 -19.28 -2.90
CA CYS A 36 10.27 -17.97 -3.20
C CYS A 36 9.85 -17.84 -4.66
N LYS A 37 8.63 -17.35 -4.88
CA LYS A 37 8.05 -17.09 -6.20
C LYS A 37 7.39 -15.72 -6.22
N GLY A 38 7.19 -15.18 -7.41
CA GLY A 38 6.52 -13.91 -7.60
C GLY A 38 7.48 -12.79 -7.99
N SER A 39 7.08 -12.02 -8.99
CA SER A 39 7.79 -10.82 -9.45
C SER A 39 6.78 -9.74 -9.82
N PRO A 40 7.06 -8.45 -9.57
CA PRO A 40 6.16 -7.37 -9.95
C PRO A 40 5.99 -7.23 -11.47
N LEU A 41 6.90 -7.83 -12.27
CA LEU A 41 6.87 -7.79 -13.74
C LEU A 41 6.32 -9.08 -14.36
N ASP A 42 6.15 -10.15 -13.57
CA ASP A 42 5.63 -11.43 -14.03
C ASP A 42 4.30 -11.75 -13.32
N PHE A 43 3.23 -11.16 -13.84
CA PHE A 43 1.87 -11.34 -13.31
C PHE A 43 1.37 -12.79 -13.37
N GLY A 44 2.00 -13.68 -14.14
CA GLY A 44 1.66 -15.10 -14.19
C GLY A 44 1.98 -15.83 -12.89
N THR A 45 2.95 -15.32 -12.13
CA THR A 45 3.43 -15.96 -10.89
C THR A 45 2.64 -15.60 -9.64
N ILE A 46 1.75 -14.59 -9.71
CA ILE A 46 0.95 -14.11 -8.58
C ILE A 46 -0.33 -14.98 -8.48
N PRO A 47 -0.62 -15.57 -7.30
CA PRO A 47 -1.57 -16.68 -7.15
C PRO A 47 -3.04 -16.30 -7.31
N SER A 48 -3.41 -15.04 -7.04
CA SER A 48 -4.79 -14.56 -7.16
C SER A 48 -4.87 -13.27 -7.97
N SER A 49 -5.95 -13.09 -8.73
CA SER A 49 -6.27 -11.82 -9.38
C SER A 49 -6.47 -10.69 -8.36
N ALA A 50 -7.00 -11.00 -7.18
CA ALA A 50 -7.15 -10.04 -6.09
C ALA A 50 -5.79 -9.48 -5.64
N PHE A 51 -4.77 -10.33 -5.49
CA PHE A 51 -3.42 -9.88 -5.16
C PHE A 51 -2.81 -8.99 -6.25
N LYS A 52 -3.04 -9.31 -7.54
CA LYS A 52 -2.61 -8.46 -8.66
C LYS A 52 -3.25 -7.07 -8.60
N THR A 53 -4.55 -7.00 -8.35
CA THR A 53 -5.28 -5.73 -8.23
C THR A 53 -4.85 -4.96 -6.97
N ALA A 54 -4.72 -5.63 -5.82
CA ALA A 54 -4.22 -5.01 -4.60
C ALA A 54 -2.81 -4.44 -4.78
N MET A 55 -1.92 -5.20 -5.44
CA MET A 55 -0.58 -4.74 -5.81
C MET A 55 -0.63 -3.45 -6.63
N PHE A 56 -1.50 -3.37 -7.64
CA PHE A 56 -1.62 -2.18 -8.49
C PHE A 56 -2.03 -0.94 -7.68
N PHE A 57 -3.09 -1.04 -6.87
CA PHE A 57 -3.56 0.09 -6.05
C PHE A 57 -2.54 0.52 -4.99
N VAL A 58 -1.95 -0.42 -4.25
CA VAL A 58 -0.92 -0.10 -3.25
C VAL A 58 0.35 0.46 -3.93
N GLY A 59 0.69 -0.04 -5.11
CA GLY A 59 1.81 0.43 -5.92
C GLY A 59 1.62 1.88 -6.38
N ILE A 60 0.48 2.20 -7.00
CA ILE A 60 0.15 3.58 -7.40
C ILE A 60 0.14 4.51 -6.19
N SER A 61 -0.44 4.07 -5.08
CA SER A 61 -0.46 4.88 -3.85
C SER A 61 0.95 5.17 -3.34
N THR A 62 1.85 4.19 -3.43
CA THR A 62 3.26 4.38 -3.08
C THR A 62 3.93 5.42 -3.99
N PHE A 63 3.68 5.37 -5.29
CA PHE A 63 4.20 6.38 -6.23
C PHE A 63 3.62 7.77 -5.99
N LEU A 64 2.33 7.89 -5.64
CA LEU A 64 1.71 9.16 -5.28
C LEU A 64 2.32 9.75 -4.01
N ILE A 65 2.61 8.94 -2.99
CA ILE A 65 3.28 9.39 -1.77
C ILE A 65 4.68 9.90 -2.09
N ILE A 66 5.47 9.15 -2.86
CA ILE A 66 6.81 9.58 -3.31
C ILE A 66 6.70 10.88 -4.13
N GLY A 67 5.73 10.96 -5.04
CA GLY A 67 5.45 12.16 -5.82
C GLY A 67 5.13 13.37 -4.93
N SER A 68 4.33 13.19 -3.88
CA SER A 68 4.01 14.25 -2.92
C SER A 68 5.24 14.76 -2.18
N ILE A 69 6.21 13.88 -1.87
CA ILE A 69 7.49 14.28 -1.28
C ILE A 69 8.30 15.11 -2.29
N LEU A 70 8.34 14.68 -3.55
CA LEU A 70 9.04 15.42 -4.62
C LEU A 70 8.38 16.76 -4.93
N CYS A 71 7.05 16.88 -4.78
CA CYS A 71 6.32 18.15 -4.93
C CYS A 71 6.77 19.21 -3.92
N PHE A 72 7.40 18.87 -2.80
CA PHE A 72 7.98 19.87 -1.92
C PHE A 72 9.10 20.68 -2.59
N SER A 73 9.81 20.13 -3.57
CA SER A 73 10.76 20.90 -4.38
C SER A 73 10.08 21.98 -5.22
N LEU A 74 8.77 21.89 -5.49
CA LEU A 74 8.03 22.92 -6.22
C LEU A 74 7.79 24.19 -5.39
N PHE A 75 8.06 24.18 -4.08
CA PHE A 75 8.03 25.40 -3.27
C PHE A 75 9.01 26.48 -3.76
N PHE A 76 10.06 26.11 -4.51
CA PHE A 76 10.99 27.07 -5.09
C PHE A 76 10.41 27.84 -6.29
N PHE A 77 9.39 27.28 -6.97
CA PHE A 77 8.87 27.80 -8.23
C PHE A 77 7.39 28.18 -8.18
N CYS A 78 6.62 27.58 -7.26
CA CYS A 78 5.17 27.75 -7.16
C CYS A 78 4.78 28.35 -5.81
N ASN A 79 3.61 28.99 -5.77
CA ASN A 79 3.01 29.45 -4.53
C ASN A 79 2.80 28.27 -3.57
N ALA A 80 3.18 28.46 -2.30
CA ALA A 80 3.01 27.47 -1.24
C ALA A 80 1.58 26.95 -1.13
N ALA A 81 0.56 27.81 -1.33
CA ALA A 81 -0.84 27.40 -1.29
C ALA A 81 -1.17 26.33 -2.35
N THR A 82 -0.65 26.51 -3.58
CA THR A 82 -0.82 25.56 -4.67
C THR A 82 -0.12 24.24 -4.37
N VAL A 83 1.13 24.28 -3.89
CA VAL A 83 1.88 23.08 -3.55
C VAL A 83 1.18 22.28 -2.46
N TYR A 84 0.70 22.93 -1.39
CA TYR A 84 -0.06 22.26 -0.32
C TYR A 84 -1.33 21.59 -0.85
N LYS A 85 -2.12 22.25 -1.70
CA LYS A 85 -3.34 21.67 -2.26
C LYS A 85 -3.06 20.49 -3.19
N VAL A 86 -2.01 20.57 -4.02
CA VAL A 86 -1.60 19.46 -4.90
C VAL A 86 -1.19 18.26 -4.05
N CYS A 87 -0.32 18.46 -3.06
CA CYS A 87 0.06 17.40 -2.12
C CYS A 87 -1.15 16.82 -1.38
N ALA A 88 -2.10 17.67 -0.97
CA ALA A 88 -3.32 17.23 -0.27
C ALA A 88 -4.15 16.25 -1.12
N TRP A 89 -4.37 16.57 -2.41
CA TRP A 89 -5.07 15.68 -3.34
C TRP A 89 -4.30 14.39 -3.63
N MET A 90 -2.96 14.48 -3.78
CA MET A 90 -2.12 13.29 -3.97
C MET A 90 -2.17 12.34 -2.78
N GLN A 91 -2.09 12.88 -1.56
CA GLN A 91 -2.21 12.09 -0.32
C GLN A 91 -3.61 11.49 -0.15
N LEU A 92 -4.66 12.23 -0.52
CA LEU A 92 -6.04 11.70 -0.50
C LEU A 92 -6.23 10.54 -1.47
N ALA A 93 -5.70 10.68 -2.69
CA ALA A 93 -5.73 9.61 -3.69
C ALA A 93 -4.91 8.40 -3.24
N ALA A 94 -3.75 8.61 -2.64
CA ALA A 94 -2.93 7.54 -2.06
C ALA A 94 -3.65 6.82 -0.92
N ALA A 95 -4.27 7.54 0.02
CA ALA A 95 -5.04 6.94 1.10
C ALA A 95 -6.19 6.07 0.57
N THR A 96 -6.90 6.56 -0.45
CA THR A 96 -7.99 5.82 -1.10
C THR A 96 -7.47 4.55 -1.77
N GLY A 97 -6.37 4.63 -2.52
CA GLY A 97 -5.77 3.46 -3.16
C GLY A 97 -5.23 2.43 -2.15
N LEU A 98 -4.59 2.87 -1.07
CA LEU A 98 -4.17 1.99 0.02
C LEU A 98 -5.38 1.28 0.66
N MET A 99 -6.47 2.00 0.89
CA MET A 99 -7.71 1.44 1.45
C MET A 99 -8.30 0.38 0.52
N ILE A 100 -8.43 0.68 -0.77
CA ILE A 100 -8.91 -0.29 -1.77
C ILE A 100 -8.00 -1.53 -1.80
N GLY A 101 -6.68 -1.33 -1.82
CA GLY A 101 -5.72 -2.44 -1.82
C GLY A 101 -5.81 -3.31 -0.57
N CYS A 102 -5.93 -2.69 0.62
CA CYS A 102 -6.09 -3.39 1.89
C CYS A 102 -7.43 -4.15 1.96
N LEU A 103 -8.53 -3.64 1.35
CA LEU A 103 -9.82 -4.34 1.27
C LEU A 103 -9.82 -5.50 0.25
N ILE A 104 -9.15 -5.33 -0.89
CA ILE A 104 -9.08 -6.38 -1.93
C ILE A 104 -8.13 -7.51 -1.52
N TYR A 105 -7.09 -7.23 -0.72
CA TYR A 105 -6.09 -8.23 -0.38
C TYR A 105 -6.70 -9.51 0.27
N PRO A 106 -7.62 -9.43 1.25
CA PRO A 106 -8.32 -10.59 1.79
C PRO A 106 -9.13 -11.44 0.81
N ASP A 107 -9.54 -10.88 -0.34
CA ASP A 107 -10.22 -11.66 -1.39
C ASP A 107 -9.30 -12.68 -2.07
N GLY A 108 -7.97 -12.52 -1.96
CA GLY A 108 -7.00 -13.44 -2.54
C GLY A 108 -6.61 -14.63 -1.67
N TRP A 109 -7.13 -14.70 -0.43
CA TRP A 109 -6.78 -15.74 0.52
C TRP A 109 -7.33 -17.13 0.16
N ASP A 110 -8.30 -17.20 -0.76
CA ASP A 110 -8.89 -18.44 -1.25
C ASP A 110 -8.03 -19.18 -2.31
N SER A 111 -6.91 -18.59 -2.73
CA SER A 111 -5.97 -19.19 -3.68
C SER A 111 -5.39 -20.52 -3.19
N SER A 112 -5.08 -21.42 -4.14
CA SER A 112 -4.58 -22.76 -3.82
C SER A 112 -3.24 -22.70 -3.08
N GLU A 113 -2.38 -21.73 -3.39
CA GLU A 113 -1.11 -21.51 -2.71
C GLU A 113 -1.30 -21.14 -1.24
N VAL A 114 -2.25 -20.24 -0.96
CA VAL A 114 -2.57 -19.81 0.41
C VAL A 114 -3.24 -20.95 1.18
N LYS A 115 -4.24 -21.63 0.59
CA LYS A 115 -4.88 -22.82 1.19
C LYS A 115 -3.89 -23.94 1.50
N ARG A 116 -2.90 -24.17 0.62
CA ARG A 116 -1.86 -25.16 0.85
C ARG A 116 -1.06 -24.89 2.12
N MET A 117 -0.80 -23.61 2.45
CA MET A 117 -0.06 -23.22 3.65
C MET A 117 -0.96 -23.05 4.88
N CYS A 118 -2.11 -22.42 4.70
CA CYS A 118 -3.03 -21.99 5.76
C CYS A 118 -4.12 -23.01 6.08
N GLY A 119 -4.21 -24.10 5.31
CA GLY A 119 -5.20 -25.17 5.45
C GLY A 119 -6.48 -24.93 4.66
N ASP A 120 -7.23 -26.02 4.43
CA ASP A 120 -8.44 -26.04 3.58
C ASP A 120 -9.61 -25.21 4.13
N LYS A 121 -9.58 -24.87 5.43
CA LYS A 121 -10.56 -23.97 6.06
C LYS A 121 -10.36 -22.50 5.67
N THR A 122 -9.28 -22.17 4.96
CA THR A 122 -9.01 -20.80 4.53
C THR A 122 -9.95 -20.42 3.39
N ASP A 123 -10.60 -19.27 3.50
CA ASP A 123 -11.48 -18.70 2.49
C ASP A 123 -11.31 -17.17 2.43
N LYS A 124 -12.03 -16.50 1.53
CA LYS A 124 -12.03 -15.04 1.44
C LYS A 124 -12.35 -14.43 2.80
N TYR A 125 -11.54 -13.45 3.23
CA TYR A 125 -11.64 -12.81 4.55
C TYR A 125 -11.50 -13.74 5.78
N THR A 126 -11.19 -15.03 5.58
CA THR A 126 -11.02 -16.00 6.67
C THR A 126 -9.66 -16.67 6.53
N LEU A 127 -8.69 -16.17 7.29
CA LEU A 127 -7.40 -16.86 7.47
C LEU A 127 -7.61 -18.10 8.32
N GLY A 128 -7.25 -19.28 7.80
CA GLY A 128 -7.29 -20.54 8.53
C GLY A 128 -6.22 -20.60 9.63
N ALA A 129 -5.23 -21.45 9.46
CA ALA A 129 -4.11 -21.55 10.40
C ALA A 129 -3.09 -20.39 10.29
N CYS A 130 -3.17 -19.54 9.28
CA CYS A 130 -2.23 -18.43 9.07
C CYS A 130 -2.57 -17.18 9.90
N THR A 131 -1.58 -16.29 10.03
CA THR A 131 -1.74 -15.02 10.74
C THR A 131 -1.42 -13.81 9.85
N VAL A 132 -2.05 -12.70 10.19
CA VAL A 132 -1.70 -11.38 9.61
C VAL A 132 -0.35 -10.95 10.14
N ARG A 133 0.47 -10.39 9.26
CA ARG A 133 1.82 -9.93 9.57
C ARG A 133 1.93 -8.40 9.50
N TRP A 134 3.07 -7.91 9.97
CA TRP A 134 3.33 -6.49 10.20
C TRP A 134 3.16 -5.61 8.95
N ALA A 135 3.42 -6.09 7.72
CA ALA A 135 3.29 -5.26 6.53
C ALA A 135 1.82 -4.88 6.25
N TYR A 136 0.87 -5.75 6.59
CA TYR A 136 -0.56 -5.45 6.49
C TYR A 136 -0.99 -4.41 7.54
N ILE A 137 -0.46 -4.53 8.77
CA ILE A 137 -0.71 -3.54 9.84
C ILE A 137 -0.14 -2.17 9.45
N LEU A 138 1.06 -2.13 8.87
CA LEU A 138 1.64 -0.90 8.34
C LEU A 138 0.84 -0.31 7.17
N CYS A 139 0.19 -1.11 6.32
CA CYS A 139 -0.76 -0.60 5.31
C CYS A 139 -1.89 0.18 5.99
N ILE A 140 -2.50 -0.39 7.03
CA ILE A 140 -3.60 0.26 7.78
C ILE A 140 -3.14 1.56 8.43
N ILE A 141 -1.98 1.54 9.10
CA ILE A 141 -1.40 2.75 9.70
C ILE A 141 -1.11 3.80 8.61
N GLY A 142 -0.57 3.38 7.45
CA GLY A 142 -0.30 4.27 6.33
C GLY A 142 -1.55 4.92 5.73
N ILE A 143 -2.70 4.25 5.76
CA ILE A 143 -3.99 4.85 5.36
C ILE A 143 -4.34 6.01 6.30
N LEU A 144 -4.26 5.78 7.61
CA LEU A 144 -4.58 6.79 8.62
C LEU A 144 -3.63 8.00 8.53
N ASP A 145 -2.32 7.73 8.39
CA ASP A 145 -1.30 8.76 8.22
C ASP A 145 -1.56 9.60 6.96
N ALA A 146 -1.77 8.96 5.80
CA ALA A 146 -2.05 9.67 4.55
C ALA A 146 -3.34 10.53 4.63
N LEU A 147 -4.38 10.07 5.34
CA LEU A 147 -5.59 10.86 5.57
C LEU A 147 -5.32 12.09 6.45
N ILE A 148 -4.57 11.93 7.54
CA ILE A 148 -4.20 13.04 8.44
C ILE A 148 -3.35 14.06 7.67
N LEU A 149 -2.35 13.60 6.91
CA LEU A 149 -1.50 14.46 6.10
C LEU A 149 -2.28 15.21 5.02
N SER A 150 -3.22 14.53 4.36
CA SER A 150 -4.11 15.17 3.39
C SER A 150 -4.95 16.28 4.03
N PHE A 151 -5.56 15.99 5.19
CA PHE A 151 -6.36 16.98 5.92
C PHE A 151 -5.52 18.19 6.35
N LEU A 152 -4.35 17.95 6.95
CA LEU A 152 -3.43 19.02 7.36
C LEU A 152 -2.99 19.86 6.15
N ALA A 153 -2.68 19.22 5.01
CA ALA A 153 -2.28 19.93 3.80
C ALA A 153 -3.41 20.79 3.23
N PHE A 154 -4.66 20.34 3.25
CA PHE A 154 -5.81 21.17 2.87
C PHE A 154 -5.98 22.37 3.82
N VAL A 155 -5.88 22.16 5.14
CA VAL A 155 -5.98 23.23 6.13
C VAL A 155 -4.88 24.27 5.89
N LEU A 156 -3.63 23.85 5.72
CA LEU A 156 -2.50 24.75 5.47
C LEU A 156 -2.63 25.48 4.13
N GLY A 157 -3.01 24.78 3.06
CA GLY A 157 -3.24 25.39 1.75
C GLY A 157 -4.32 26.47 1.79
N ASN A 158 -5.45 26.18 2.44
CA ASN A 158 -6.54 27.15 2.58
C ASN A 158 -6.16 28.32 3.50
N ARG A 159 -5.39 28.09 4.57
CA ARG A 159 -4.87 29.17 5.42
C ARG A 159 -3.92 30.08 4.64
N GLN A 160 -3.07 29.51 3.79
CA GLN A 160 -2.14 30.27 2.97
C GLN A 160 -2.86 31.15 1.93
N ASP A 161 -3.96 30.68 1.32
CA ASP A 161 -4.77 31.51 0.44
C ASP A 161 -5.33 32.74 1.16
N ASN A 162 -5.77 32.59 2.42
CA ASN A 162 -6.32 33.69 3.21
C ASN A 162 -5.25 34.72 3.63
N LEU A 163 -3.98 34.34 3.66
CA LEU A 163 -2.86 35.21 4.01
C LEU A 163 -2.26 35.93 2.81
N LEU A 164 -2.53 35.46 1.58
CA LEU A 164 -2.05 36.09 0.36
C LEU A 164 -3.13 37.08 -0.13
N PRO A 165 -2.94 38.41 0.03
CA PRO A 165 -3.87 39.37 -0.54
C PRO A 165 -3.93 39.22 -2.06
N SER A 166 -5.10 39.48 -2.65
CA SER A 166 -5.41 39.36 -4.08
C SER A 166 -4.50 40.18 -5.01
N ASP A 167 -3.64 41.04 -4.46
CA ASP A 167 -2.73 41.93 -5.20
C ASP A 167 -1.29 41.42 -5.31
N PHE A 168 -0.97 40.20 -4.86
CA PHE A 168 0.37 39.61 -5.08
C PHE A 168 0.58 39.24 -6.56
N LYS A 169 0.89 40.24 -7.39
CA LYS A 169 1.56 40.03 -8.67
C LYS A 169 3.00 39.62 -8.37
N VAL A 170 3.37 38.41 -8.77
CA VAL A 170 4.79 38.06 -8.94
C VAL A 170 5.33 39.03 -9.99
N GLU A 171 6.18 39.97 -9.59
CA GLU A 171 6.95 40.76 -10.55
C GLU A 171 7.79 39.76 -11.36
N ASN A 172 7.40 39.56 -12.63
CA ASN A 172 8.23 38.88 -13.60
C ASN A 172 9.56 39.64 -13.68
N LYS A 173 10.64 38.99 -13.27
CA LYS A 173 12.00 39.49 -13.45
C LYS A 173 12.63 38.83 -14.68
#